data_AF-A0A0H3HFT4-F1
#
_entry.id   AF-A0A0H3HFT4-F1
#
_cell.length_a   1.000
_cell.length_b   1.000
_cell.length_c   1.000
_cell.angle_alpha   90.00
_cell.angle_beta   90.00
_cell.angle_gamma   90.00
#
_symmetry.space_group_name_H-M   'P 1'
#
loop_
_entity.id
_entity.type
_entity.pdbx_description
1 polymer ?
#
loop_
_entity_poly.entity_id
_entity_poly.type
_entity_poly.pdbx_seq_one_letter_code
_entity_poly.pdbx_strand_id
1 'polypeptide(L)' 'MLRSSPLQLMGSGIGSLSVPQLLAATGEMLQAAVAGGLTIATTPRPLREVATAWPQDDSQKRTVFVVD' A
#
# COMPACT_ATOMS: atom_id res chain seq x y z
N MET A 1 -35.80 15.04 -15.82
CA MET A 1 -35.61 15.06 -14.34
C MET A 1 -34.12 14.90 -14.05
N LEU A 2 -33.49 15.84 -13.36
CA LEU A 2 -32.12 15.71 -12.84
C LEU A 2 -32.24 15.33 -11.35
N ARG A 3 -31.83 14.10 -10.99
CA ARG A 3 -31.77 13.62 -9.61
C ARG A 3 -30.35 13.86 -9.11
N SER A 4 -30.17 14.67 -8.06
CA SER A 4 -28.88 14.67 -7.35
C SER A 4 -28.72 13.32 -6.64
N SER A 5 -27.62 12.62 -6.91
CA SER A 5 -27.19 11.49 -6.10
C SER A 5 -26.41 12.07 -4.91
N PRO A 6 -26.69 11.65 -3.67
CA PRO A 6 -25.89 12.08 -2.53
C PRO A 6 -24.44 11.63 -2.70
N LEU A 7 -23.50 12.55 -2.48
CA LEU A 7 -22.07 12.25 -2.42
C LEU A 7 -21.72 11.79 -1.01
N GLN A 8 -21.09 10.62 -0.88
CA GLN A 8 -20.61 10.11 0.40
C GLN A 8 -19.10 10.29 0.48
N LEU A 9 -18.63 10.95 1.54
CA LEU A 9 -17.22 11.03 1.90
C LEU A 9 -16.93 9.95 2.94
N MET A 10 -15.92 9.11 2.69
CA MET A 10 -15.47 8.06 3.61
C MET A 10 -13.99 8.25 3.92
N GLY A 11 -13.64 8.22 5.20
CA GLY A 11 -12.25 8.08 5.63
C GLY A 11 -11.80 6.63 5.49
N SER A 12 -10.58 6.40 5.02
CA SER A 12 -9.92 5.10 5.05
C SER A 12 -8.59 5.24 5.77
N GLY A 13 -8.47 4.61 6.93
CA GLY A 13 -7.25 4.59 7.72
C GLY A 13 -7.11 3.23 8.37
N ILE A 14 -5.88 2.81 8.67
CA ILE A 14 -5.64 1.47 9.23
C ILE A 14 -6.45 1.24 10.53
N GLY A 15 -6.66 2.30 11.32
CA GLY A 15 -7.48 2.25 12.54
C GLY A 15 -8.99 2.09 12.32
N SER A 16 -9.49 2.08 11.07
CA SER A 16 -10.91 1.82 10.79
C SER A 16 -11.27 0.33 10.77
N LEU A 17 -10.27 -0.56 10.91
CA LEU A 17 -10.45 -2.01 10.94
C LEU A 17 -9.88 -2.60 12.24
N SER A 18 -10.50 -3.67 12.73
CA SER A 18 -9.84 -4.53 13.72
C SER A 18 -8.66 -5.29 13.08
N VAL A 19 -7.71 -5.76 13.90
CA VAL A 19 -6.56 -6.54 13.41
C VAL A 19 -6.98 -7.75 12.57
N PRO A 20 -7.97 -8.58 12.96
CA PRO A 20 -8.42 -9.70 12.13
C PRO A 20 -8.99 -9.26 10.77
N GLN A 21 -9.75 -8.15 10.73
CA GLN A 21 -10.29 -7.61 9.49
C GLN A 21 -9.19 -7.07 8.57
N LEU A 22 -8.18 -6.39 9.14
CA LEU A 22 -7.03 -5.93 8.38
C LEU A 22 -6.27 -7.09 7.75
N LEU A 23 -6.04 -8.17 8.49
CA LEU A 23 -5.37 -9.38 7.99
C LEU A 23 -6.16 -10.03 6.85
N ALA A 24 -7.47 -10.18 7.02
CA ALA A 24 -8.35 -10.76 6.00
C ALA A 24 -8.33 -9.92 4.71
N ALA A 25 -8.56 -8.61 4.83
CA ALA A 25 -8.57 -7.69 3.70
C ALA A 25 -7.20 -7.62 2.99
N THR A 26 -6.10 -7.66 3.75
CA THR A 26 -4.75 -7.71 3.18
C THR A 26 -4.53 -9.00 2.40
N GLY A 27 -4.96 -10.14 2.94
CA GLY A 27 -4.88 -11.43 2.25
C GLY A 27 -5.65 -11.43 0.92
N GLU A 28 -6.90 -10.96 0.94
CA GLU A 28 -7.73 -10.81 -0.27
C GLU A 28 -7.07 -9.89 -1.30
N MET A 29 -6.54 -8.75 -0.87
CA MET A 29 -5.83 -7.80 -1.74
C MET A 29 -4.58 -8.43 -2.37
N LEU A 30 -3.78 -9.20 -1.62
CA LEU A 30 -2.61 -9.88 -2.16
C LEU A 30 -2.97 -10.96 -3.18
N GLN A 31 -4.04 -11.72 -2.95
CA GLN A 31 -4.54 -12.68 -3.94
C GLN A 31 -5.04 -11.98 -5.21
N ALA A 32 -5.78 -10.88 -5.06
CA ALA A 32 -6.24 -10.07 -6.18
C ALA A 32 -5.07 -9.43 -6.95
N ALA A 33 -3.98 -9.07 -6.28
CA ALA A 33 -2.80 -8.51 -6.93
C ALA A 33 -2.16 -9.49 -7.91
N VAL A 34 -2.10 -10.79 -7.58
CA VAL A 34 -1.61 -11.82 -8.50
C VAL A 34 -2.54 -11.95 -9.71
N ALA A 35 -3.85 -12.11 -9.47
CA ALA A 35 -4.83 -12.27 -10.54
C ALA A 35 -4.91 -11.05 -11.47
N GLY A 36 -4.77 -9.84 -10.90
CA GLY A 36 -4.82 -8.58 -11.63
C GLY A 36 -3.47 -8.11 -12.19
N GLY A 37 -2.38 -8.85 -11.95
CA GLY A 37 -1.03 -8.44 -12.36
C GLY A 37 -0.61 -7.09 -11.77
N LEU A 38 -1.05 -6.78 -10.55
CA LEU A 38 -0.76 -5.50 -9.89
C LEU A 38 0.69 -5.49 -9.40
N THR A 39 1.49 -4.57 -9.95
CA THR A 39 2.90 -4.40 -9.58
C THR A 39 3.15 -3.02 -8.99
N ILE A 40 4.14 -2.92 -8.10
CA ILE A 40 4.60 -1.66 -7.53
C ILE A 40 6.00 -1.38 -8.09
N ALA A 41 6.27 -0.15 -8.49
CA ALA A 41 7.64 0.27 -8.81
C ALA A 41 8.49 0.23 -7.52
N THR A 42 9.53 -0.58 -7.50
CA THR A 42 10.40 -0.75 -6.33
C THR A 42 11.85 -0.38 -6.62
N THR A 43 12.59 0.00 -5.58
CA THR A 43 14.05 0.12 -5.59
C THR A 43 14.59 -0.73 -4.44
N PRO A 44 15.10 -1.94 -4.72
CA PRO A 44 15.69 -2.77 -3.68
C PRO A 44 17.01 -2.17 -3.19
N ARG A 45 17.23 -2.16 -1.88
CA ARG A 45 18.49 -1.72 -1.24
C ARG A 45 18.86 -2.68 -0.10
N PRO A 46 20.15 -2.99 0.13
CA PRO A 46 20.55 -3.71 1.33
C PRO A 46 20.13 -2.95 2.60
N LEU A 47 19.69 -3.66 3.64
CA LEU A 47 19.30 -3.04 4.92
C LEU A 47 20.43 -2.18 5.52
N ARG A 48 21.70 -2.58 5.33
CA ARG A 48 22.88 -1.80 5.78
C ARG A 48 22.95 -0.38 5.19
N GLU A 49 22.22 -0.10 4.12
CA GLU A 49 22.19 1.21 3.47
C GLU A 49 20.99 2.06 3.90
N VAL A 50 20.21 1.64 4.89
CA VAL A 50 18.98 2.34 5.32
C VAL A 50 19.22 3.83 5.59
N ALA A 51 20.32 4.18 6.26
CA ALA A 51 20.62 5.56 6.62
C ALA A 51 20.83 6.46 5.40
N THR A 52 21.42 5.94 4.31
CA THR A 52 21.66 6.71 3.08
C THR A 52 20.46 6.68 2.15
N ALA A 53 19.71 5.58 2.13
CA ALA A 53 18.54 5.41 1.26
C ALA A 53 17.29 6.15 1.77
N TRP A 54 17.08 6.23 3.08
CA TRP A 54 15.90 6.87 3.68
C TRP A 54 15.63 8.32 3.22
N PRO A 55 16.63 9.24 3.19
CA PRO A 55 16.40 10.62 2.75
C PRO A 55 16.18 10.77 1.23
N GLN A 56 16.32 9.69 0.45
CA GLN A 56 16.16 9.72 -1.01
C GLN A 56 14.73 9.37 -1.45
N ASP A 57 13.82 9.09 -0.52
CA ASP A 57 12.43 8.79 -0.85
C ASP A 57 11.71 10.02 -1.40
N ASP A 58 11.22 9.90 -2.63
CA ASP A 58 10.40 10.90 -3.33
C ASP A 58 8.92 10.47 -3.45
N SER A 59 8.56 9.33 -2.83
CA SER A 59 7.25 8.70 -2.89
C SER A 59 6.79 8.25 -4.29
N GLN A 60 7.61 8.36 -5.33
CA GLN A 60 7.27 7.89 -6.69
C GLN A 60 7.42 6.37 -6.83
N LYS A 61 8.30 5.78 -6.02
CA LYS A 61 8.59 4.34 -5.97
C LYS A 61 8.88 3.90 -4.55
N ARG A 62 8.71 2.61 -4.26
CA ARG A 62 8.97 2.07 -2.93
C ARG A 62 10.41 1.58 -2.78
N THR A 63 11.15 2.17 -1.86
CA THR A 63 12.41 1.57 -1.38
C THR A 63 12.09 0.31 -0.59
N VAL A 64 12.66 -0.83 -0.99
CA VAL A 64 12.47 -2.12 -0.32
C VAL A 64 13.81 -2.57 0.24
N PHE A 65 13.91 -2.70 1.56
CA PHE A 65 15.14 -3.18 2.19
C PHE A 65 15.21 -4.71 2.17
N VAL A 66 16.29 -5.25 1.60
CA VAL A 66 16.59 -6.68 1.59
C VAL A 66 17.57 -7.02 2.72
N VAL A 67 17.35 -8.16 3.36
CA VAL A 67 18.10 -8.61 4.55
C VAL A 67 18.98 -9.79 4.11
N ASP A 68 20.06 -9.45 3.42
CA ASP A 68 21.05 -10.38 2.88
C ASP A 68 22.45 -10.07 3.44
#